data_AF-Q2KKF7-F1
#
_entry.id   AF-Q2KKF7-F1
#
_cell.length_a   1.000
_cell.length_b   1.000
_cell.length_c   1.000
_cell.angle_alpha   90.00
_cell.angle_beta   90.00
_cell.angle_gamma   90.00
#
_symmetry.space_group_name_H-M   'P 1'
#
loop_
_entity.id
_entity.type
_entity.pdbx_description
1 polymer ?
#
loop_
_entity_poly.entity_id
_entity_poly.type
_entity_poly.pdbx_seq_one_letter_code
_entity_poly.pdbx_strand_id
1 'polypeptide(L)' 'MGTMLFFLCCLMMVSVVLVDFGVTIHYGVVSLLFAAMFGSGLLVAGGGSFV' A
#
# COMPACT_ATOMS: atom_id res chain seq x y z
N MET A 1 1.31 3.46 18.63
CA MET A 1 0.32 3.26 17.53
C MET A 1 0.49 4.29 16.41
N GLY A 2 0.64 5.60 16.69
CA GLY A 2 0.75 6.63 15.64
C GLY A 2 1.96 6.54 14.71
N THR A 3 3.15 6.14 15.20
CA THR A 3 4.36 6.02 14.37
C THR A 3 4.26 4.92 13.31
N MET A 4 3.62 3.80 13.65
CA MET A 4 3.43 2.68 12.73
C MET A 4 2.46 3.06 11.61
N LEU A 5 1.34 3.71 11.94
CA LEU A 5 0.39 4.23 10.94
C LEU A 5 1.03 5.27 10.01
N PHE A 6 1.90 6.15 10.55
CA PHE A 6 2.60 7.12 9.73
C PHE A 6 3.55 6.45 8.73
N PHE A 7 4.28 5.43 9.17
CA PHE A 7 5.16 4.64 8.32
C PHE A 7 4.37 3.88 7.24
N LEU A 8 3.21 3.31 7.61
CA LEU A 8 2.29 2.68 6.65
C LEU A 8 1.66 3.72 5.69
N CYS A 9 1.47 4.97 6.09
CA CYS A 9 0.99 5.99 5.16
C CYS A 9 2.07 6.34 4.13
N CYS A 10 3.32 6.55 4.57
CA CYS A 10 4.45 6.86 3.69
C CYS A 10 4.71 5.74 2.67
N LEU A 11 4.70 4.48 3.10
CA LEU A 11 4.93 3.34 2.23
C LEU A 11 3.81 3.14 1.20
N MET A 12 2.55 3.48 1.55
CA MET A 12 1.44 3.49 0.59
C MET A 12 1.65 4.54 -0.52
N MET A 13 2.06 5.75 -0.16
CA MET A 13 2.33 6.82 -1.13
C MET A 13 3.48 6.43 -2.09
N VAL A 14 4.54 5.82 -1.57
CA VAL A 14 5.65 5.32 -2.40
C VAL A 14 5.19 4.23 -3.35
N SER A 15 4.34 3.31 -2.90
CA SER A 15 3.84 2.23 -3.76
C SER A 15 2.88 2.73 -4.84
N VAL A 16 2.05 3.74 -4.56
CA VAL A 16 1.23 4.42 -5.59
C VAL A 16 2.11 5.08 -6.65
N VAL A 17 3.15 5.80 -6.24
CA VAL A 17 4.11 6.43 -7.17
C VAL A 17 4.83 5.37 -8.01
N LEU A 18 5.19 4.23 -7.40
CA LEU A 18 5.88 3.13 -8.08
C LEU A 18 4.96 2.35 -9.03
N VAL A 19 3.66 2.30 -8.77
CA VAL A 19 2.64 1.79 -9.71
C VAL A 19 2.50 2.73 -10.91
N ASP A 20 2.43 4.04 -10.68
CA ASP A 20 2.31 5.06 -11.73
C ASP A 20 3.55 5.07 -12.66
N PHE A 21 4.75 4.96 -12.08
CA PHE A 21 6.00 4.81 -12.84
C PHE A 21 6.16 3.42 -13.48
N GLY A 22 5.52 2.40 -12.91
CA GLY A 22 5.62 0.99 -13.31
C GLY A 22 4.83 0.61 -14.58
N VAL A 23 4.49 1.60 -15.42
CA VAL A 23 3.75 1.47 -16.69
C VAL A 23 4.39 0.52 -17.71
N THR A 24 5.61 0.05 -17.47
CA THR A 24 6.32 -0.91 -18.32
C THR A 24 6.25 -2.35 -17.76
N ILE A 25 5.04 -2.93 -17.86
CA ILE A 25 4.73 -4.36 -17.96
C ILE A 25 5.75 -5.33 -17.29
N HIS A 26 5.71 -5.44 -15.96
CA HIS A 26 6.03 -6.61 -15.11
C HIS A 26 6.13 -6.17 -13.64
N TYR A 27 6.71 -4.99 -13.40
CA TYR A 27 6.84 -4.42 -12.06
C TYR A 27 5.55 -3.78 -11.55
N GLY A 28 4.68 -3.26 -12.44
CA GLY A 28 3.41 -2.67 -12.04
C GLY A 28 2.49 -3.62 -11.27
N VAL A 29 2.40 -4.89 -11.68
CA VAL A 29 1.56 -5.91 -11.00
C VAL A 29 2.08 -6.21 -9.60
N VAL A 30 3.40 -6.30 -9.43
CA VAL A 30 4.03 -6.54 -8.11
C VAL A 30 3.82 -5.33 -7.20
N SER A 31 3.95 -4.11 -7.73
CA SER A 31 3.68 -2.87 -6.99
C SER A 31 2.21 -2.73 -6.60
N LEU A 32 1.29 -3.17 -7.45
CA LEU A 32 -0.15 -3.20 -7.17
C LEU A 32 -0.49 -4.21 -6.08
N LEU A 33 0.09 -5.42 -6.14
CA LEU A 33 -0.10 -6.44 -5.10
C LEU A 33 0.45 -5.97 -3.76
N PHE A 34 1.61 -5.32 -3.77
CA PHE A 34 2.20 -4.72 -2.58
C PHE A 34 1.29 -3.62 -2.01
N ALA A 35 0.80 -2.70 -2.85
CA ALA A 35 -0.14 -1.66 -2.43
C ALA A 35 -1.44 -2.23 -1.84
N ALA A 36 -1.98 -3.30 -2.43
CA ALA A 36 -3.20 -3.96 -1.96
C ALA A 36 -3.00 -4.64 -0.59
N MET A 37 -1.93 -5.41 -0.41
CA MET A 37 -1.61 -6.02 0.89
C MET A 37 -1.41 -4.97 1.98
N PHE A 38 -0.79 -3.84 1.61
CA PHE A 38 -0.53 -2.75 2.52
C PHE A 38 -1.79 -1.97 2.90
N GLY A 39 -2.67 -1.72 1.93
CA GLY A 39 -4.00 -1.16 2.15
C GLY A 39 -4.84 -2.03 3.09
N SER A 40 -4.82 -3.35 2.92
CA SER A 40 -5.50 -4.30 3.81
C SER A 40 -4.92 -4.29 5.22
N GLY A 41 -3.60 -4.19 5.37
CA GLY A 41 -2.94 -4.05 6.67
C GLY A 41 -3.32 -2.75 7.40
N LEU A 42 -3.47 -1.66 6.65
CA LEU A 42 -3.92 -0.37 7.18
C LEU A 42 -5.41 -0.40 7.55
N LEU A 43 -6.26 -1.09 6.78
CA LEU A 43 -7.66 -1.33 7.11
C LEU A 43 -7.80 -2.05 8.45
N VAL A 44 -7.03 -3.14 8.65
CA VAL A 44 -7.02 -3.90 9.91
C VAL A 44 -6.45 -3.08 11.08
N ALA A 45 -5.33 -2.36 10.86
CA ALA A 45 -4.70 -1.52 11.89
C ALA A 45 -5.56 -0.30 12.28
N GLY A 46 -6.41 0.17 11.37
CA GLY A 46 -7.38 1.23 11.60
C GLY A 46 -8.70 0.77 12.24
N GLY A 47 -8.87 -0.53 12.51
CA GLY A 47 -10.10 -1.09 13.08
C GLY A 47 -11.23 -1.30 12.06
N GLY A 48 -10.93 -1.27 10.76
CA GLY A 48 -11.88 -1.62 9.70
C GLY A 48 -12.12 -3.12 9.64
N SER A 49 -13.39 -3.53 9.69
CA SER A 49 -13.82 -4.91 9.45
C SER A 49 -13.67 -5.29 7.98
N PHE A 50 -13.31 -6.54 7.70
CA PHE A 50 -13.26 -7.13 6.36
C PHE A 50 -14.56 -6.87 5.60
N VAL A 51 -14.45 -6.14 4.49
CA VAL A 51 -15.36 -6.20 3.34
C VAL A 51 -14.55 -6.76 2.19
#